data_AF-A0A211ZKS1-F1
#
_entry.id   AF-A0A211ZKS1-F1
#
_cell.length_a   1.000
_cell.length_b   1.000
_cell.length_c   1.000
_cell.angle_alpha   90.00
_cell.angle_beta   90.00
_cell.angle_gamma   90.00
#
_symmetry.space_group_name_H-M   'P 1'
#
loop_
_entity.id
_entity.type
_entity.pdbx_description
1 polymer ?
#
loop_
_entity_poly.entity_id
_entity_poly.type
_entity_poly.pdbx_seq_one_letter_code
_entity_poly.pdbx_strand_id
1 'polypeptide(L)'
;MSVGKRSYYDLFSAPLAKRYLERLDRVQDRWEVHFLRRGYDFLLRDVPEGAISALNYLDLPHDRRAAVFAGEMPAMPLTSHEARSIRQGLQHLLAEAEQEAASGLAAEFG
;
A
#
# COMPACT_ATOMS: atom_id res chain seq x y z
N MET A 1 9.34 -18.88 -23.68
CA MET A 1 9.53 -18.25 -22.36
C MET A 1 9.47 -16.75 -22.57
N SER A 2 8.33 -16.11 -22.29
CA SER A 2 8.29 -14.65 -22.33
C SER A 2 9.04 -14.16 -21.10
N VAL A 3 10.15 -13.47 -21.31
CA VAL A 3 10.72 -12.58 -20.29
C VAL A 3 9.59 -11.59 -19.98
N GLY A 4 8.90 -11.81 -18.86
CA GLY A 4 7.80 -10.94 -18.43
C GLY A 4 8.36 -9.54 -18.36
N LYS A 5 7.87 -8.64 -19.21
CA LYS A 5 8.23 -7.23 -19.10
C LYS A 5 7.84 -6.81 -17.68
N ARG A 6 8.83 -6.52 -16.84
CA ARG A 6 8.62 -5.82 -15.57
C ARG A 6 7.67 -4.68 -15.86
N SER A 7 6.55 -4.67 -15.16
CA SER A 7 5.68 -3.52 -15.19
C SER A 7 6.50 -2.36 -14.63
N TYR A 8 6.47 -1.18 -15.26
CA TYR A 8 7.09 0.04 -14.69
C TYR A 8 6.67 0.24 -13.22
N TYR A 9 5.49 -0.29 -12.88
CA TYR A 9 4.81 -0.29 -11.61
C TYR A 9 5.40 -1.21 -10.54
N ASP A 10 6.14 -2.28 -10.91
CA ASP A 10 6.82 -3.18 -9.96
C ASP A 10 7.85 -2.40 -9.10
N LEU A 11 8.41 -1.33 -9.67
CA LEU A 11 9.35 -0.43 -9.01
C LEU A 11 8.70 0.37 -7.85
N PHE A 12 7.37 0.45 -7.81
CA PHE A 12 6.65 1.27 -6.82
C PHE A 12 6.05 0.44 -5.69
N SER A 13 5.85 -0.86 -5.87
CA SER A 13 5.16 -1.73 -4.91
C SER A 13 5.84 -1.76 -3.55
N ALA A 14 7.16 -1.93 -3.49
CA ALA A 14 7.90 -1.93 -2.22
C ALA A 14 7.93 -0.56 -1.52
N PRO A 15 8.29 0.56 -2.19
CA PRO A 15 8.20 1.88 -1.58
C PRO A 15 6.80 2.22 -1.06
N LEU A 16 5.75 1.83 -1.78
CA LEU A 16 4.37 2.02 -1.34
C LEU A 16 4.05 1.12 -0.14
N ALA A 17 4.38 -0.17 -0.19
CA ALA A 17 4.13 -1.10 0.91
C ALA A 17 4.77 -0.62 2.23
N LYS A 18 5.99 -0.08 2.16
CA LYS A 18 6.65 0.55 3.31
C LYS A 18 5.85 1.73 3.88
N ARG A 19 5.39 2.66 3.03
CA ARG A 19 4.56 3.80 3.47
C ARG A 19 3.24 3.35 4.09
N TYR A 20 2.62 2.30 3.55
CA TYR A 20 1.42 1.71 4.13
C TYR A 20 1.66 1.05 5.48
N LEU A 21 2.81 0.39 5.68
CA LEU A 21 3.20 -0.14 7.00
C LEU A 21 3.37 0.97 8.03
N GLU A 22 4.09 2.03 7.68
CA GLU A 22 4.27 3.21 8.55
C GLU A 22 2.94 3.86 8.90
N ARG A 23 1.99 3.88 7.96
CA ARG A 23 0.63 4.41 8.17
C ARG A 23 -0.23 3.50 9.03
N LEU A 24 -0.13 2.19 8.88
CA LEU A 24 -0.86 1.20 9.68
C LEU A 24 -0.58 1.38 11.18
N ASP A 25 0.66 1.73 11.54
CA ASP A 25 1.07 1.98 12.94
C ASP A 25 0.50 3.26 13.55
N ARG A 26 -0.07 4.16 12.73
CA ARG A 26 -0.49 5.51 13.13
C ARG A 26 -1.94 5.84 12.78
N VAL A 27 -2.73 4.85 12.35
CA VAL A 27 -4.15 5.03 12.05
C VAL A 27 -4.90 5.50 13.29
N GLN A 28 -5.61 6.62 13.17
CA GLN A 28 -6.31 7.27 14.29
C GLN A 28 -7.83 7.26 14.15
N ASP A 29 -8.36 7.26 12.93
CA ASP A 29 -9.78 7.45 12.70
C ASP A 29 -10.32 6.67 11.48
N ARG A 30 -11.65 6.68 11.32
CA ARG A 30 -12.36 5.98 10.25
C ARG A 30 -11.96 6.40 8.83
N TRP A 31 -11.54 7.65 8.65
CA TRP A 31 -11.07 8.13 7.35
C TRP A 31 -9.76 7.44 7.00
N GLU A 32 -8.83 7.44 7.95
CA GLU A 32 -7.54 6.81 7.77
C GLU A 32 -7.68 5.30 7.58
N VAL A 33 -8.56 4.65 8.33
CA VAL A 33 -8.88 3.24 8.13
C VAL A 33 -9.38 2.96 6.71
N HIS A 34 -10.32 3.77 6.21
CA HIS A 34 -10.89 3.58 4.86
C HIS A 34 -9.84 3.66 3.77
N PHE A 35 -9.02 4.72 3.78
CA PHE A 35 -8.00 4.90 2.75
C PHE A 35 -6.81 3.96 2.92
N LEU A 36 -6.49 3.54 4.15
CA LEU A 36 -5.52 2.46 4.37
C LEU A 36 -5.98 1.15 3.71
N ARG A 37 -7.23 0.72 3.97
CA ARG A 37 -7.83 -0.48 3.36
C ARG A 37 -7.82 -0.41 1.84
N ARG A 38 -8.39 0.66 1.29
CA ARG A 38 -8.48 0.87 -0.16
C ARG A 38 -7.11 0.89 -0.82
N GLY A 39 -6.13 1.52 -0.16
CA GLY A 39 -4.76 1.56 -0.62
C GLY A 39 -4.07 0.20 -0.64
N TYR A 40 -4.24 -0.58 0.43
CA TYR A 40 -3.76 -1.96 0.50
C TYR A 40 -4.42 -2.85 -0.56
N ASP A 41 -5.73 -2.73 -0.77
CA ASP A 41 -6.46 -3.47 -1.81
C ASP A 41 -5.93 -3.14 -3.22
N PHE A 42 -5.55 -1.88 -3.47
CA PHE A 42 -4.92 -1.50 -4.73
C PHE A 42 -3.53 -2.12 -4.90
N LEU A 43 -2.73 -2.20 -3.84
CA LEU A 43 -1.43 -2.88 -3.88
C LEU A 43 -1.59 -4.37 -4.18
N LEU A 44 -2.55 -5.06 -3.54
CA LEU A 44 -2.82 -6.47 -3.81
C LEU A 44 -3.28 -6.75 -5.26
N ARG A 45 -3.78 -5.72 -5.95
CA ARG A 45 -4.28 -5.81 -7.32
C ARG A 45 -3.29 -5.25 -8.35
N ASP A 46 -2.08 -4.89 -7.92
CA ASP A 46 -1.05 -4.28 -8.75
C ASP A 46 -1.53 -2.99 -9.46
N VAL A 47 -2.20 -2.11 -8.70
CA VAL A 47 -2.70 -0.81 -9.18
C VAL A 47 -2.04 0.32 -8.37
N PRO A 48 -0.79 0.67 -8.65
CA PRO A 48 -0.04 1.62 -7.81
C PRO A 48 -0.61 3.03 -7.85
N GLU A 49 -1.23 3.49 -8.94
CA GLU A 49 -1.87 4.81 -8.95
C GLU A 49 -3.04 4.90 -7.97
N GLY A 50 -3.78 3.79 -7.81
CA GLY A 50 -4.82 3.67 -6.80
C GLY A 50 -4.24 3.75 -5.39
N ALA A 51 -3.13 3.04 -5.16
CA ALA A 51 -2.42 3.07 -3.89
C ALA A 51 -1.80 4.44 -3.59
N ILE A 52 -1.24 5.14 -4.58
CA ILE A 52 -0.73 6.51 -4.45
C ILE A 52 -1.87 7.48 -4.14
N SER A 53 -2.98 7.38 -4.87
CA SER A 53 -4.16 8.21 -4.65
C SER A 53 -4.68 8.05 -3.22
N ALA A 54 -4.80 6.82 -2.72
CA ALA A 54 -5.21 6.55 -1.35
C ALA A 54 -4.22 7.12 -0.31
N LEU A 55 -2.90 7.04 -0.54
CA LEU A 55 -1.91 7.71 0.33
C LEU A 55 -2.11 9.23 0.35
N ASN A 56 -2.38 9.85 -0.79
CA ASN A 56 -2.62 11.28 -0.86
C ASN A 56 -3.84 11.67 0.00
N TYR A 57 -4.90 10.85 0.03
CA TYR A 57 -6.04 11.08 0.93
C TYR A 57 -5.68 10.87 2.42
N LEU A 58 -4.77 9.94 2.74
CA LEU A 58 -4.26 9.77 4.11
C LEU A 58 -3.42 10.95 4.59
N ASP A 59 -2.72 11.63 3.67
CA ASP A 59 -1.89 12.79 3.95
C ASP A 59 -2.70 14.09 4.11
N LEU A 60 -4.01 14.07 3.84
CA LEU A 60 -4.86 15.25 3.93
C LEU A 60 -5.12 15.69 5.38
N PRO A 61 -4.96 16.99 5.68
CA PRO A 61 -5.39 17.59 6.94
C PRO A 61 -6.88 17.36 7.22
N HIS A 62 -7.23 17.14 8.49
CA HIS A 62 -8.58 16.77 8.90
C HIS A 62 -9.67 17.76 8.40
N ASP A 63 -9.38 19.05 8.43
CA ASP A 63 -10.25 20.13 7.96
C ASP A 63 -10.48 20.13 6.44
N ARG A 64 -9.61 19.47 5.66
CA ARG A 64 -9.70 19.38 4.20
C ARG A 64 -10.43 18.13 3.73
N ARG A 65 -10.56 17.10 4.56
CA ARG A 65 -11.13 15.78 4.21
C ARG A 65 -12.57 15.89 3.70
N ALA A 66 -13.41 16.67 4.38
CA ALA A 66 -14.82 16.85 4.01
C ALA A 66 -15.01 17.57 2.66
N ALA A 67 -14.05 18.40 2.24
CA ALA A 67 -14.13 19.13 0.98
C ALA A 67 -13.78 18.28 -0.24
N VAL A 68 -13.00 17.20 -0.05
CA VAL A 68 -12.47 16.37 -1.15
C VAL A 68 -13.19 15.03 -1.31
N PHE A 69 -14.01 14.64 -0.34
CA PHE A 69 -14.67 13.34 -0.35
C PHE A 69 -16.04 13.44 0.28
N ALA A 70 -17.07 13.28 -0.56
CA ALA A 70 -18.48 13.33 -0.18
C ALA A 70 -19.11 11.93 -0.05
N GLY A 71 -18.32 10.85 -0.15
CA GLY A 71 -18.82 9.49 -0.03
C GLY A 71 -19.13 9.10 1.42
N GLU A 72 -19.91 8.03 1.59
CA GLU A 72 -20.13 7.45 2.91
C GLU A 72 -18.81 6.87 3.46
N MET A 73 -18.50 7.22 4.71
CA MET A 73 -17.38 6.62 5.42
C MET A 73 -17.82 5.33 6.11
N PRO A 74 -17.14 4.19 5.85
CA PRO A 74 -17.42 2.96 6.58
C PRO A 74 -17.31 3.19 8.08
N ALA A 75 -18.31 2.72 8.82
CA ALA A 75 -18.35 2.90 10.29
C ALA A 75 -17.38 1.98 11.04
N MET A 76 -16.81 0.96 10.38
CA MET A 76 -16.07 -0.09 11.07
C MET A 76 -14.62 0.33 11.35
N PRO A 77 -14.20 0.35 12.63
CA PRO A 77 -12.81 0.60 13.00
C PRO A 77 -11.91 -0.53 12.47
N LEU A 78 -10.60 -0.28 12.46
CA LEU A 78 -9.62 -1.30 12.13
C LEU A 78 -9.51 -2.29 13.29
N THR A 79 -9.81 -3.56 13.03
CA THR A 79 -9.68 -4.60 14.07
C THR A 79 -8.22 -5.02 14.23
N SER A 80 -7.84 -5.52 15.41
CA SER A 80 -6.47 -6.02 15.62
C SER A 80 -6.14 -7.22 14.72
N HIS A 81 -7.12 -8.05 14.38
CA HIS A 81 -6.93 -9.16 13.45
C HIS A 81 -6.64 -8.64 12.05
N GLU A 82 -7.46 -7.72 11.56
CA GLU A 82 -7.28 -7.10 10.25
C GLU A 82 -5.95 -6.34 10.14
N ALA A 83 -5.58 -5.57 11.18
CA ALA A 83 -4.30 -4.88 11.22
C ALA A 83 -3.11 -5.85 11.09
N ARG A 84 -3.19 -7.03 11.74
CA ARG A 84 -2.16 -8.07 11.59
C ARG A 84 -2.13 -8.64 10.16
N SER A 85 -3.29 -8.92 9.58
CA SER A 85 -3.38 -9.44 8.20
C SER A 85 -2.81 -8.46 7.19
N ILE A 86 -3.15 -7.16 7.30
CA ILE A 86 -2.60 -6.11 6.45
C ILE A 86 -1.07 -6.01 6.64
N ARG A 87 -0.58 -6.03 7.88
CA ARG A 87 0.86 -6.00 8.16
C ARG A 87 1.59 -7.15 7.48
N GLN A 88 1.08 -8.37 7.63
CA GLN A 88 1.67 -9.57 7.03
C GLN A 88 1.72 -9.46 5.51
N GLY A 89 0.64 -9.03 4.86
CA GLY A 89 0.61 -8.84 3.41
C GLY A 89 1.61 -7.78 2.92
N LEU A 90 1.69 -6.64 3.62
CA LEU A 90 2.66 -5.60 3.27
C LEU A 90 4.12 -6.05 3.48
N GLN A 91 4.40 -6.78 4.55
CA GLN A 91 5.73 -7.36 4.79
C GLN A 91 6.10 -8.40 3.72
N HIS A 92 5.12 -9.18 3.25
CA HIS A 92 5.34 -10.13 2.16
C HIS A 92 5.73 -9.41 0.86
N LEU A 93 5.00 -8.36 0.48
CA LEU A 93 5.33 -7.54 -0.71
C LEU A 93 6.73 -6.95 -0.63
N LEU A 94 7.19 -6.53 0.56
CA LEU A 94 8.55 -6.05 0.76
C LEU A 94 9.59 -7.16 0.57
N ALA A 95 9.35 -8.33 1.15
CA ALA A 95 10.26 -9.47 1.05
C ALA A 95 10.41 -9.97 -0.39
N GLU A 96 9.31 -10.00 -1.16
CA GLU A 96 9.33 -10.35 -2.58
C GLU A 96 10.20 -9.38 -3.39
N ALA A 97 10.05 -8.08 -3.15
CA ALA A 97 10.85 -7.05 -3.83
C ALA A 97 12.35 -7.13 -3.47
N GLU A 98 12.68 -7.41 -2.20
CA GLU A 98 14.07 -7.62 -1.76
C GLU A 98 14.69 -8.84 -2.45
N GLN A 99 13.94 -9.95 -2.53
CA GLN A 99 14.39 -11.17 -3.21
C GLN A 99 14.60 -10.95 -4.71
N GLU A 100 13.71 -10.20 -5.36
CA GLU A 100 13.85 -9.87 -6.78
C GLU A 100 15.08 -8.97 -7.03
N ALA A 101 15.31 -7.96 -6.19
CA ALA A 101 16.47 -7.10 -6.29
C ALA A 101 17.78 -7.89 -6.12
N ALA A 102 17.84 -8.80 -5.14
CA ALA A 102 18.99 -9.68 -4.93
C ALA A 102 19.25 -10.62 -6.12
N SER A 103 18.18 -11.16 -6.71
CA SER A 103 18.27 -12.05 -7.88
C SER A 103 18.73 -11.31 -9.14
N GLY A 104 18.28 -10.07 -9.33
CA GLY A 104 18.73 -9.22 -10.43
C GLY A 104 20.22 -8.90 -10.35
N LEU A 105 20.72 -8.56 -9.16
CA LEU A 105 22.15 -8.32 -8.93
C LEU A 105 22.99 -9.58 -9.21
N ALA A 106 22.53 -10.76 -8.77
CA ALA A 106 23.24 -12.01 -9.04
C ALA A 106 23.33 -12.33 -10.55
N ALA A 107 22.34 -11.92 -11.36
CA ALA A 107 22.34 -12.12 -12.80
C ALA A 107 23.19 -11.09 -13.58
N GLU A 108 23.42 -9.90 -13.02
CA GLU A 108 24.26 -8.86 -13.65
C GLU A 108 25.77 -9.06 -13.36
N PHE A 109 26.11 -9.75 -12.27
CA PHE A 109 27.48 -9.90 -11.78
C PHE A 109 27.98 -11.35 -11.71
N GLY A 110 27.21 -12.33 -12.18
CA GLY A 110 27.57 -13.76 -12.27
C GLY A 110 27.86 -14.21 -13.69
#